data_AF-A0A674HXX7-F1
#
_entry.id   AF-A0A674HXX7-F1
#
_cell.length_a   1.000
_cell.length_b   1.000
_cell.length_c   1.000
_cell.angle_alpha   90.00
_cell.angle_beta   90.00
_cell.angle_gamma   90.00
#
_symmetry.space_group_name_H-M   'P 1'
#
loop_
_entity.id
_entity.type
_entity.pdbx_description
1 polymer ?
#
loop_
_entity_poly.entity_id
_entity_poly.type
_entity_poly.pdbx_seq_one_letter_code
_entity_poly.pdbx_strand_id
1 'polypeptide(L)'
;MASLSLGGLNVSARRKSVQSRNAAVERRNLITVCRFSVKTLIDRSCFETIDDSSPEFNNFAAILEQILSHRLKGQITWFGYESPRSFWDYIRVACRKVSHNCICSIENMENVSSSRAKGRAWIRVALMEKHLSEYISAALRDFKTTRRFYEDGAIVLGEEANMLAGMLLGLNAIDFSFCLKGEGLDGNFPAVIDYTPYLKFTQSSDSISSDEEELRTLGSSGSESSTPENIGPPFIMDENSWYNKCKRVEQKYRLTLEQKGYLEELVRLRETQLAESVSQNKLLLQRIEDMDLAHKMEKEQLEYIIVELQDQL
;
A
#
# COMPACT_ATOMS: atom_id res chain seq x y z
N MET A 1 -3.66 -7.60 -54.37
CA MET A 1 -4.86 -7.15 -53.61
C MET A 1 -4.94 -7.96 -52.33
N ALA A 2 -4.92 -7.25 -51.20
CA ALA A 2 -5.30 -7.65 -49.84
C ALA A 2 -4.66 -8.89 -49.18
N SER A 3 -3.62 -8.66 -48.36
CA SER A 3 -3.38 -9.46 -47.15
C SER A 3 -3.83 -8.65 -45.93
N LEU A 4 -4.79 -9.21 -45.20
CA LEU A 4 -5.47 -8.61 -44.06
C LEU A 4 -4.55 -8.53 -42.83
N SER A 5 -4.24 -7.31 -42.40
CA SER A 5 -3.70 -6.99 -41.08
C SER A 5 -4.82 -7.08 -40.02
N LEU A 6 -4.99 -8.27 -39.43
CA LEU A 6 -5.97 -8.52 -38.35
C LEU A 6 -5.32 -8.88 -37.00
N GLY A 7 -3.99 -8.97 -36.92
CA GLY A 7 -3.27 -9.39 -35.71
C GLY A 7 -2.99 -8.27 -34.68
N GLY A 8 -2.90 -7.00 -35.10
CA GLY A 8 -2.45 -5.90 -34.24
C GLY A 8 -3.49 -5.36 -33.26
N LEU A 9 -4.77 -5.40 -33.63
CA LEU A 9 -5.85 -4.81 -32.82
C LEU A 9 -6.15 -5.61 -31.55
N ASN A 10 -6.02 -6.95 -31.61
CA ASN A 10 -6.40 -7.83 -30.52
C ASN A 10 -5.37 -7.85 -29.37
N VAL A 11 -4.08 -7.68 -29.68
CA VAL A 11 -3.01 -7.60 -28.68
C VAL A 11 -3.04 -6.26 -27.92
N SER A 12 -3.31 -5.17 -28.63
CA SER A 12 -3.46 -3.83 -28.04
C SER A 12 -4.67 -3.74 -27.11
N ALA A 13 -5.83 -4.29 -27.54
CA ALA A 13 -7.04 -4.36 -26.72
C ALA A 13 -6.82 -5.24 -25.48
N ARG A 14 -6.14 -6.39 -25.61
CA ARG A 14 -5.84 -7.28 -24.48
C ARG A 14 -4.86 -6.66 -23.49
N ARG A 15 -3.83 -5.94 -23.95
CA ARG A 15 -2.91 -5.19 -23.07
C ARG A 15 -3.62 -4.06 -22.31
N LYS A 16 -4.48 -3.29 -22.98
CA LYS A 16 -5.30 -2.25 -22.33
C LYS A 16 -6.26 -2.84 -21.28
N SER A 17 -6.87 -3.99 -21.58
CA SER A 17 -7.74 -4.71 -20.65
C SER A 17 -7.00 -5.19 -19.39
N VAL A 18 -5.80 -5.75 -19.54
CA VAL A 18 -4.96 -6.18 -18.41
C VAL A 18 -4.50 -4.99 -17.57
N GLN A 19 -4.06 -3.90 -18.20
CA GLN A 19 -3.66 -2.66 -17.49
C GLN A 19 -4.83 -2.05 -16.70
N SER A 20 -6.04 -2.01 -17.29
CA SER A 20 -7.23 -1.51 -16.62
C SER A 20 -7.64 -2.40 -15.43
N ARG A 21 -7.50 -3.73 -15.56
CA ARG A 21 -7.77 -4.68 -14.47
C ARG A 21 -6.77 -4.50 -13.33
N ASN A 22 -5.49 -4.37 -13.64
CA ASN A 22 -4.45 -4.16 -12.63
C ASN A 22 -4.66 -2.85 -11.88
N ALA A 23 -5.02 -1.77 -12.57
CA ALA A 23 -5.34 -0.50 -11.94
C ALA A 23 -6.57 -0.60 -11.01
N ALA A 24 -7.63 -1.31 -11.42
CA ALA A 24 -8.80 -1.51 -10.57
C ALA A 24 -8.48 -2.34 -9.31
N VAL A 25 -7.63 -3.35 -9.44
CA VAL A 25 -7.16 -4.18 -8.32
C VAL A 25 -6.31 -3.35 -7.36
N GLU A 26 -5.37 -2.54 -7.87
CA GLU A 26 -4.54 -1.65 -7.05
C GLU A 26 -5.39 -0.71 -6.18
N ARG A 27 -6.39 -0.04 -6.78
CA ARG A 27 -7.29 0.86 -6.03
C ARG A 27 -8.05 0.12 -4.93
N ARG A 28 -8.61 -1.05 -5.24
CA ARG A 28 -9.32 -1.88 -4.25
C ARG A 28 -8.39 -2.35 -3.14
N ASN A 29 -7.16 -2.73 -3.47
CA ASN A 29 -6.17 -3.16 -2.51
C ASN A 29 -5.80 -2.01 -1.56
N LEU A 30 -5.48 -0.83 -2.09
CA LEU A 30 -5.12 0.36 -1.30
C LEU A 30 -6.24 0.77 -0.33
N ILE A 31 -7.49 0.79 -0.79
CA ILE A 31 -8.65 1.09 0.05
C ILE A 31 -8.86 0.01 1.12
N THR A 32 -8.66 -1.26 0.75
CA THR A 32 -8.78 -2.39 1.68
C THR A 32 -7.72 -2.36 2.77
N VAL A 33 -6.45 -2.10 2.42
CA VAL A 33 -5.38 -2.00 3.42
C VAL A 33 -5.52 -0.74 4.28
N CYS A 34 -6.03 0.37 3.72
CA CYS A 34 -6.38 1.55 4.52
C CYS A 34 -7.42 1.22 5.58
N ARG A 35 -8.48 0.49 5.21
CA ARG A 35 -9.50 0.03 6.16
C ARG A 35 -8.91 -0.81 7.29
N PHE A 36 -8.06 -1.76 6.96
CA PHE A 36 -7.42 -2.61 7.96
C PHE A 36 -6.46 -1.82 8.84
N SER A 37 -5.66 -0.93 8.25
CA SER A 37 -4.73 -0.07 8.97
C SER A 37 -5.43 0.84 9.97
N VAL A 38 -6.54 1.48 9.58
CA VAL A 38 -7.39 2.25 10.50
C VAL A 38 -7.91 1.39 11.64
N LYS A 39 -8.41 0.18 11.34
CA LYS A 39 -8.86 -0.74 12.37
C LYS A 39 -7.73 -1.11 13.34
N THR A 40 -6.55 -1.43 12.83
CA THR A 40 -5.37 -1.75 13.64
C THR A 40 -5.00 -0.60 14.55
N LEU A 41 -5.04 0.65 14.06
CA LEU A 41 -4.77 1.83 14.88
C LEU A 41 -5.80 2.02 16.00
N ILE A 42 -7.09 1.85 15.71
CA ILE A 42 -8.15 1.91 16.72
C ILE A 42 -7.93 0.83 17.79
N ASP A 43 -7.68 -0.41 17.37
CA ASP A 43 -7.44 -1.53 18.29
C ASP A 43 -6.19 -1.29 19.15
N ARG A 44 -5.10 -0.75 18.56
CA ARG A 44 -3.85 -0.43 19.28
C ARG A 44 -4.00 0.72 20.27
N SER A 45 -4.78 1.75 19.91
CA SER A 45 -5.01 2.93 20.75
C SER A 45 -5.69 2.62 22.09
N CYS A 46 -6.31 1.45 22.21
CA CYS A 46 -6.89 0.98 23.48
C CYS A 46 -5.84 0.67 24.55
N PHE A 47 -4.57 0.51 24.17
CA PHE A 47 -3.49 0.07 25.05
C PHE A 47 -2.45 1.16 25.31
N GLU A 48 -2.20 2.04 24.34
CA GLU A 48 -1.18 3.09 24.43
C GLU A 48 -1.50 4.27 23.50
N THR A 49 -0.91 5.43 23.81
CA THR A 49 -0.91 6.60 22.91
C THR A 49 -0.11 6.27 21.65
N ILE A 50 -0.62 6.67 20.49
CA ILE A 50 0.07 6.43 19.21
C ILE A 50 1.01 7.60 18.89
N ASP A 51 2.29 7.29 18.67
CA ASP A 51 3.36 8.24 18.32
C ASP A 51 4.11 7.86 17.03
N ASP A 52 5.17 8.61 16.69
CA ASP A 52 5.98 8.40 15.48
C ASP A 52 6.78 7.08 15.47
N SER A 53 6.94 6.43 16.63
CA SER A 53 7.63 5.15 16.71
C SER A 53 6.72 3.97 16.36
N SER A 54 5.40 4.15 16.34
CA SER A 54 4.44 3.10 16.02
C SER A 54 4.58 2.64 14.56
N PRO A 55 4.91 1.36 14.31
CA PRO A 55 4.95 0.81 12.95
C PRO A 55 3.56 0.82 12.30
N GLU A 56 2.48 0.66 13.09
CA GLU A 56 1.10 0.73 12.62
C GLU A 56 0.78 2.12 12.07
N PHE A 57 1.20 3.18 12.77
CA PHE A 57 1.04 4.55 12.30
C PHE A 57 1.90 4.83 11.07
N ASN A 58 3.17 4.43 11.08
CA ASN A 58 4.06 4.64 9.94
C ASN A 58 3.50 4.00 8.66
N ASN A 59 2.95 2.79 8.78
CA ASN A 59 2.30 2.11 7.66
C ASN A 59 0.99 2.82 7.25
N PHE A 60 0.16 3.27 8.20
CA PHE A 60 -1.04 4.06 7.91
C PHE A 60 -0.72 5.35 7.13
N ALA A 61 0.28 6.11 7.58
CA ALA A 61 0.70 7.35 6.95
C ALA A 61 1.19 7.08 5.52
N ALA A 62 1.93 5.99 5.30
CA ALA A 62 2.36 5.56 3.97
C ALA A 62 1.18 5.20 3.05
N ILE A 63 0.20 4.45 3.58
CA ILE A 63 -1.02 4.10 2.85
C ILE A 63 -1.79 5.36 2.43
N LEU A 64 -1.96 6.31 3.35
CA LEU A 64 -2.67 7.56 3.08
C LEU A 64 -1.92 8.43 2.06
N GLU A 65 -0.59 8.58 2.19
CA GLU A 65 0.26 9.27 1.21
C GLU A 65 0.10 8.66 -0.18
N GLN A 66 0.11 7.33 -0.29
CA GLN A 66 -0.04 6.63 -1.58
C GLN A 66 -1.44 6.79 -2.17
N ILE A 67 -2.50 6.74 -1.35
CA ILE A 67 -3.88 6.99 -1.80
C ILE A 67 -4.02 8.42 -2.35
N LEU A 68 -3.51 9.41 -1.62
CA LEU A 68 -3.58 10.81 -2.02
C LEU A 68 -2.61 11.14 -3.17
N SER A 69 -1.60 10.32 -3.42
CA SER A 69 -0.68 10.50 -4.56
C SER A 69 -1.09 9.69 -5.79
N HIS A 70 -2.05 8.77 -5.66
CA HIS A 70 -2.46 7.87 -6.74
C HIS A 70 -3.02 8.65 -7.93
N ARG A 71 -2.31 8.60 -9.06
CA ARG A 71 -2.62 9.32 -10.31
C ARG A 71 -2.72 10.84 -10.14
N LEU A 72 -1.90 11.40 -9.26
CA LEU A 72 -1.72 12.83 -9.16
C LEU A 72 -0.97 13.33 -10.41
N LYS A 73 -1.49 14.37 -11.07
CA LYS A 73 -0.87 15.01 -12.22
C LYS A 73 0.40 15.74 -11.80
N GLY A 74 1.45 15.66 -12.61
CA GLY A 74 2.60 16.54 -12.46
C GLY A 74 2.23 18.00 -12.76
N GLN A 75 3.13 18.90 -12.42
CA GLN A 75 3.01 20.31 -12.78
C GLN A 75 3.87 20.61 -13.99
N ILE A 76 3.24 21.06 -15.07
CA ILE A 76 3.97 21.57 -16.24
C ILE A 76 4.60 22.92 -15.86
N THR A 77 5.92 22.98 -15.88
CA THR A 77 6.69 24.21 -15.68
C THR A 77 6.61 25.09 -16.93
N TRP A 78 6.97 26.37 -16.81
CA TRP A 78 6.98 27.31 -17.93
C TRP A 78 7.82 26.83 -19.13
N PHE A 79 8.85 26.02 -18.86
CA PHE A 79 9.71 25.42 -19.87
C PHE A 79 9.14 24.13 -20.50
N GLY A 80 7.90 23.77 -20.17
CA GLY A 80 7.25 22.56 -20.69
C GLY A 80 7.66 21.26 -20.00
N TYR A 81 8.61 21.29 -19.06
CA TYR A 81 8.98 20.11 -18.28
C TYR A 81 7.94 19.80 -17.21
N GLU A 82 7.57 18.54 -17.07
CA GLU A 82 6.72 18.06 -16.00
C GLU A 82 7.55 17.91 -14.71
N SER A 83 7.20 18.70 -13.69
CA SER A 83 7.77 18.63 -12.36
C SER A 83 6.88 17.77 -11.45
N PRO A 84 7.46 16.92 -10.58
CA PRO A 84 6.68 16.12 -9.65
C PRO A 84 5.86 17.00 -8.70
N ARG A 85 4.55 16.77 -8.65
CA ARG A 85 3.66 17.38 -7.68
C ARG A 85 3.53 16.48 -6.45
N SER A 86 3.40 17.04 -5.26
CA SER A 86 3.07 16.28 -4.06
C SER A 86 1.57 16.37 -3.76
N PHE A 87 1.01 15.38 -3.08
CA PHE A 87 -0.36 15.44 -2.58
C PHE A 87 -0.60 16.66 -1.67
N TRP A 88 0.45 17.17 -1.02
CA TRP A 88 0.37 18.41 -0.23
C TRP A 88 -0.10 19.61 -1.06
N ASP A 89 0.35 19.73 -2.31
CA ASP A 89 -0.04 20.85 -3.18
C ASP A 89 -1.54 20.82 -3.50
N TYR A 90 -2.14 19.62 -3.55
CA TYR A 90 -3.58 19.45 -3.63
C TYR A 90 -4.27 19.83 -2.31
N ILE A 91 -3.84 19.25 -1.19
CA ILE A 91 -4.45 19.46 0.13
C ILE A 91 -4.48 20.94 0.49
N ARG A 92 -3.36 21.63 0.33
CA ARG A 92 -3.21 23.07 0.59
C ARG A 92 -4.27 23.92 -0.13
N VAL A 93 -4.61 23.57 -1.37
CA VAL A 93 -5.61 24.29 -2.16
C VAL A 93 -7.04 23.86 -1.80
N ALA A 94 -7.30 22.56 -1.80
CA ALA A 94 -8.63 21.99 -1.60
C ALA A 94 -9.17 22.22 -0.18
N CYS A 95 -8.28 22.26 0.80
CA CYS A 95 -8.64 22.39 2.21
C CYS A 95 -8.55 23.82 2.77
N ARG A 96 -8.21 24.82 1.94
CA ARG A 96 -7.97 26.20 2.41
C ARG A 96 -9.17 26.84 3.12
N LYS A 97 -10.37 26.35 2.84
CA LYS A 97 -11.64 26.84 3.41
C LYS A 97 -12.11 26.06 4.65
N VAL A 98 -11.39 25.01 5.05
CA VAL A 98 -11.70 24.27 6.28
C VAL A 98 -11.47 25.20 7.47
N SER A 99 -12.44 25.27 8.39
CA SER A 99 -12.34 26.12 9.59
C SER A 99 -11.21 25.65 10.50
N HIS A 100 -10.51 26.60 11.13
CA HIS A 100 -9.39 26.32 12.05
C HIS A 100 -8.30 25.42 11.46
N ASN A 101 -8.04 25.54 10.15
CA ASN A 101 -7.06 24.70 9.52
C ASN A 101 -5.61 25.04 9.91
N CYS A 102 -4.73 24.04 9.84
CA CYS A 102 -3.31 24.14 10.15
C CYS A 102 -2.44 24.44 8.91
N ILE A 103 -3.03 24.75 7.75
CA ILE A 103 -2.30 24.84 6.46
C ILE A 103 -1.23 25.92 6.53
N CYS A 104 -1.59 27.12 6.98
CA CYS A 104 -0.63 28.24 7.08
C CYS A 104 0.51 27.91 8.04
N SER A 105 0.22 27.22 9.15
CA SER A 105 1.24 26.80 10.12
C SER A 105 2.24 25.83 9.49
N ILE A 106 1.77 24.84 8.73
CA ILE A 106 2.62 23.89 8.00
C ILE A 106 3.42 24.59 6.90
N GLU A 107 2.82 25.54 6.17
CA GLU A 107 3.52 26.28 5.11
C GLU A 107 4.73 27.06 5.63
N ASN A 108 4.64 27.58 6.85
CA ASN A 108 5.65 28.42 7.49
C ASN A 108 6.65 27.64 8.37
N MET A 109 6.62 26.30 8.37
CA MET A 109 7.60 25.51 9.12
C MET A 109 9.00 25.64 8.50
N GLU A 110 9.96 26.19 9.26
CA GLU A 110 11.34 26.40 8.80
C GLU A 110 12.09 25.09 8.55
N ASN A 111 11.86 24.06 9.36
CA ASN A 111 12.55 22.77 9.28
C ASN A 111 11.95 21.80 8.24
N VAL A 112 10.90 22.23 7.51
CA VAL A 112 10.14 21.37 6.59
C VAL A 112 10.02 22.08 5.25
N SER A 113 11.04 21.94 4.41
CA SER A 113 11.15 22.72 3.16
C SER A 113 10.38 22.09 1.98
N SER A 114 10.46 20.77 1.81
CA SER A 114 9.89 20.09 0.65
C SER A 114 8.36 19.95 0.72
N SER A 115 7.69 19.94 -0.43
CA SER A 115 6.23 19.75 -0.51
C SER A 115 5.79 18.40 0.10
N ARG A 116 6.58 17.33 -0.12
CA ARG A 116 6.33 16.01 0.47
C ARG A 116 6.46 16.03 2.00
N ALA A 117 7.52 16.65 2.52
CA ALA A 117 7.73 16.81 3.96
C ALA A 117 6.58 17.56 4.62
N LYS A 118 6.08 18.62 3.97
CA LYS A 118 4.89 19.37 4.42
C LYS A 118 3.63 18.51 4.42
N GLY A 119 3.44 17.66 3.41
CA GLY A 119 2.34 16.69 3.39
C GLY A 119 2.39 15.71 4.57
N ARG A 120 3.58 15.18 4.88
CA ARG A 120 3.79 14.28 6.02
C ARG A 120 3.58 14.97 7.37
N ALA A 121 3.99 16.22 7.49
CA ALA A 121 3.74 17.05 8.67
C ALA A 121 2.23 17.32 8.83
N TRP A 122 1.54 17.62 7.72
CA TRP A 122 0.10 17.84 7.73
C TRP A 122 -0.69 16.60 8.19
N ILE A 123 -0.33 15.38 7.75
CA ILE A 123 -1.00 14.15 8.23
C ILE A 123 -0.94 14.08 9.76
N ARG A 124 0.25 14.30 10.34
CA ARG A 124 0.47 14.26 11.79
C ARG A 124 -0.33 15.33 12.53
N VAL A 125 -0.25 16.59 12.07
CA VAL A 125 -0.97 17.69 12.72
C VAL A 125 -2.48 17.50 12.61
N ALA A 126 -3.00 17.12 11.44
CA ALA A 126 -4.42 16.89 11.24
C ALA A 126 -4.97 15.73 12.08
N LEU A 127 -4.15 14.70 12.37
CA LEU A 127 -4.50 13.61 13.29
C LEU A 127 -4.49 14.06 14.74
N MET A 128 -3.45 14.78 15.19
CA MET A 128 -3.39 15.32 16.56
C MET A 128 -4.52 16.30 16.85
N GLU A 129 -4.90 17.11 15.86
CA GLU A 129 -6.05 18.02 15.95
C GLU A 129 -7.39 17.29 15.82
N LYS A 130 -7.41 15.99 15.46
CA LYS A 130 -8.62 15.17 15.24
C LYS A 130 -9.50 15.64 14.07
N HIS A 131 -8.89 16.28 13.07
CA HIS A 131 -9.57 16.92 11.94
C HIS A 131 -9.27 16.25 10.58
N LEU A 132 -8.43 15.20 10.52
CA LEU A 132 -8.03 14.57 9.25
C LEU A 132 -9.22 14.16 8.38
N SER A 133 -10.24 13.53 8.95
CA SER A 133 -11.44 13.10 8.24
C SER A 133 -12.25 14.28 7.66
N GLU A 134 -12.30 15.40 8.38
CA GLU A 134 -12.94 16.64 7.93
C GLU A 134 -12.21 17.23 6.72
N TYR A 135 -10.88 17.32 6.79
CA TYR A 135 -10.05 17.77 5.67
C TYR A 135 -10.30 16.96 4.41
N ILE A 136 -10.21 15.63 4.50
CA ILE A 136 -10.42 14.75 3.35
C ILE A 136 -11.85 14.90 2.82
N SER A 137 -12.85 14.95 3.70
CA SER A 137 -14.24 15.17 3.29
C SER A 137 -14.46 16.52 2.59
N ALA A 138 -13.81 17.58 3.06
CA ALA A 138 -13.86 18.90 2.42
C ALA A 138 -13.18 18.89 1.05
N ALA A 139 -11.99 18.27 0.95
CA ALA A 139 -11.24 18.17 -0.29
C ALA A 139 -12.03 17.40 -1.38
N LEU A 140 -12.64 16.27 -1.01
CA LEU A 140 -13.44 15.45 -1.93
C LEU A 140 -14.75 16.13 -2.38
N ARG A 141 -15.28 17.06 -1.57
CA ARG A 141 -16.46 17.86 -1.96
C ARG A 141 -16.12 18.93 -3.01
N ASP A 142 -14.89 19.45 -3.03
CA ASP A 142 -14.43 20.38 -4.08
C ASP A 142 -13.97 19.63 -5.34
N PHE A 143 -14.93 18.96 -6.00
CA PHE A 143 -14.68 18.13 -7.18
C PHE A 143 -13.99 18.90 -8.33
N LYS A 144 -14.25 20.21 -8.44
CA LYS A 144 -13.60 21.07 -9.45
C LYS A 144 -12.10 21.16 -9.21
N THR A 145 -11.69 21.38 -7.97
CA THR A 145 -10.27 21.40 -7.59
C THR A 145 -9.67 20.01 -7.72
N THR A 146 -10.30 18.96 -7.17
CA THR A 146 -9.80 17.59 -7.27
C THR A 146 -9.54 17.17 -8.72
N ARG A 147 -10.47 17.41 -9.65
CA ARG A 147 -10.29 17.04 -11.07
C ARG A 147 -9.14 17.77 -11.77
N ARG A 148 -8.75 18.96 -11.29
CA ARG A 148 -7.57 19.68 -11.80
C ARG A 148 -6.26 19.01 -11.39
N PHE A 149 -6.23 18.37 -10.22
CA PHE A 149 -5.01 17.77 -9.67
C PHE A 149 -4.83 16.30 -10.06
N TYR A 150 -5.89 15.56 -10.36
CA TYR A 150 -5.82 14.12 -10.59
C TYR A 150 -6.21 13.71 -12.01
N GLU A 151 -5.62 12.62 -12.50
CA GLU A 151 -6.02 11.97 -13.74
C GLU A 151 -7.28 11.12 -13.56
N ASP A 152 -7.93 10.81 -14.68
CA ASP A 152 -9.08 9.92 -14.68
C ASP A 152 -8.71 8.54 -14.11
N GLY A 153 -9.61 8.00 -13.28
CA GLY A 153 -9.40 6.75 -12.57
C GLY A 153 -8.62 6.88 -11.25
N ALA A 154 -8.22 8.09 -10.83
CA ALA A 154 -7.67 8.29 -9.48
C ALA A 154 -8.63 7.85 -8.37
N ILE A 155 -8.11 7.36 -7.25
CA ILE A 155 -8.92 6.89 -6.10
C ILE A 155 -9.80 8.02 -5.58
N VAL A 156 -9.25 9.23 -5.44
CA VAL A 156 -9.98 10.41 -4.94
C VAL A 156 -11.08 10.93 -5.87
N LEU A 157 -11.11 10.46 -7.12
CA LEU A 157 -12.19 10.73 -8.09
C LEU A 157 -13.15 9.54 -8.24
N GLY A 158 -12.83 8.40 -7.62
CA GLY A 158 -13.61 7.17 -7.68
C GLY A 158 -14.72 7.11 -6.63
N GLU A 159 -15.57 6.09 -6.75
CA GLU A 159 -16.61 5.78 -5.77
C GLU A 159 -16.00 5.46 -4.39
N GLU A 160 -14.76 4.99 -4.38
CA GLU A 160 -14.02 4.63 -3.17
C GLU A 160 -13.65 5.84 -2.30
N ALA A 161 -13.70 7.05 -2.84
CA ALA A 161 -13.32 8.27 -2.12
C ALA A 161 -14.21 8.55 -0.89
N ASN A 162 -15.52 8.29 -1.00
CA ASN A 162 -16.44 8.47 0.13
C ASN A 162 -16.19 7.44 1.24
N MET A 163 -15.81 6.21 0.86
CA MET A 163 -15.42 5.19 1.83
C MET A 163 -14.16 5.61 2.58
N LEU A 164 -13.17 6.21 1.89
CA LEU A 164 -11.96 6.76 2.52
C LEU A 164 -12.31 7.76 3.63
N ALA A 165 -13.13 8.77 3.34
CA ALA A 165 -13.54 9.75 4.33
C ALA A 165 -14.25 9.11 5.55
N GLY A 166 -15.16 8.15 5.30
CA GLY A 166 -15.86 7.43 6.36
C GLY A 166 -14.94 6.57 7.23
N MET A 167 -13.94 5.92 6.65
CA MET A 167 -12.94 5.15 7.40
C MET A 167 -12.11 6.06 8.31
N LEU A 168 -11.66 7.21 7.80
CA LEU A 168 -10.83 8.15 8.55
C LEU A 168 -11.54 8.78 9.76
N LEU A 169 -12.88 8.80 9.78
CA LEU A 169 -13.66 9.34 10.91
C LEU A 169 -13.37 8.59 12.23
N GLY A 170 -13.10 7.28 12.15
CA GLY A 170 -12.79 6.47 13.34
C GLY A 170 -11.50 6.90 14.04
N LEU A 171 -10.58 7.57 13.33
CA LEU A 171 -9.31 8.05 13.89
C LEU A 171 -9.49 9.24 14.84
N ASN A 172 -10.63 9.94 14.78
CA ASN A 172 -10.90 11.06 15.69
C ASN A 172 -11.01 10.60 17.16
N ALA A 173 -11.29 9.32 17.40
CA ALA A 173 -11.37 8.74 18.74
C ALA A 173 -9.98 8.46 19.35
N ILE A 174 -8.91 8.51 18.56
CA ILE A 174 -7.56 8.16 18.98
C ILE A 174 -6.83 9.42 19.46
N ASP A 175 -6.04 9.26 20.52
CA ASP A 175 -5.10 10.28 20.99
C ASP A 175 -3.72 10.03 20.37
N PHE A 176 -3.31 10.94 19.48
CA PHE A 176 -2.02 10.92 18.82
C PHE A 176 -1.04 11.91 19.46
N SER A 177 0.24 11.54 19.52
CA SER A 177 1.30 12.39 20.05
C SER A 177 2.55 12.33 19.15
N PHE A 178 2.65 13.24 18.19
CA PHE A 178 3.77 13.26 17.23
C PHE A 178 4.79 14.35 17.51
N CYS A 179 6.05 14.07 17.19
CA CYS A 179 7.14 15.03 17.20
C CYS A 179 7.44 15.51 15.78
N LEU A 180 7.18 16.79 15.51
CA LEU A 180 7.47 17.40 14.21
C LEU A 180 8.95 17.80 14.02
N LYS A 181 9.82 17.42 14.96
CA LYS A 181 11.27 17.67 14.92
C LYS A 181 12.00 16.33 14.85
N GLY A 182 12.04 15.71 13.67
CA GLY A 182 12.69 14.41 13.47
C GLY A 182 12.78 13.99 12.00
N GLU A 183 13.53 12.92 11.73
CA GLU A 183 13.79 12.38 10.38
C GLU A 183 12.52 11.85 9.67
N GLY A 184 11.45 11.52 10.41
CA GLY A 184 10.20 10.99 9.85
C GLY A 184 9.39 11.98 8.99
N LEU A 185 9.85 13.22 8.86
CA LEU A 185 9.32 14.23 7.94
C LEU A 185 10.16 14.37 6.66
N ASP A 186 11.21 13.57 6.47
CA ASP A 186 12.03 13.71 5.27
C ASP A 186 11.18 13.56 4.00
N GLY A 187 11.52 14.34 2.98
CA GLY A 187 10.79 14.35 1.71
C GLY A 187 11.50 13.59 0.61
N ASN A 188 12.57 12.86 0.94
CA ASN A 188 13.52 12.36 -0.06
C ASN A 188 12.98 11.12 -0.77
N PHE A 189 12.34 10.23 -0.02
CA PHE A 189 11.85 8.95 -0.54
C PHE A 189 10.32 8.87 -0.49
N PRO A 190 9.67 8.22 -1.48
CA PRO A 190 8.26 7.87 -1.39
C PRO A 190 7.97 6.99 -0.17
N ALA A 191 6.78 7.12 0.40
CA ALA A 191 6.39 6.23 1.49
C ALA A 191 6.23 4.77 0.99
N VAL A 192 6.67 3.82 1.81
CA VAL A 192 6.59 2.38 1.50
C VAL A 192 5.55 1.73 2.39
N ILE A 193 4.58 1.04 1.78
CA ILE A 193 3.55 0.30 2.50
C ILE A 193 4.06 -1.11 2.82
N ASP A 194 4.00 -1.49 4.09
CA ASP A 194 4.13 -2.88 4.49
C ASP A 194 2.78 -3.60 4.37
N TYR A 195 2.68 -4.48 3.37
CA TYR A 195 1.49 -5.29 3.12
C TYR A 195 1.42 -6.55 3.98
N THR A 196 2.51 -6.95 4.61
CA THR A 196 2.66 -8.23 5.33
C THR A 196 1.55 -8.46 6.36
N PRO A 197 1.15 -7.47 7.20
CA PRO A 197 0.08 -7.66 8.19
C PRO A 197 -1.31 -7.92 7.58
N TYR A 198 -1.50 -7.62 6.29
CA TYR A 198 -2.80 -7.72 5.61
C TYR A 198 -2.90 -8.91 4.67
N LEU A 199 -1.81 -9.65 4.45
CA LEU A 199 -1.80 -10.83 3.62
C LEU A 199 -2.55 -11.96 4.34
N LYS A 200 -3.50 -12.57 3.64
CA LYS A 200 -4.24 -13.72 4.14
C LYS A 200 -3.71 -14.99 3.48
N PHE A 201 -3.28 -15.93 4.31
CA PHE A 201 -3.12 -17.31 3.86
C PHE A 201 -4.49 -17.88 3.50
N THR A 202 -4.67 -18.29 2.26
CA THR A 202 -5.83 -19.06 1.81
C THR A 202 -5.44 -20.52 1.73
N GLN A 203 -6.07 -21.35 2.56
CA GLN A 203 -5.84 -22.79 2.53
C GLN A 203 -6.22 -23.37 1.17
N SER A 204 -5.42 -24.31 0.67
CA SER A 204 -5.68 -25.00 -0.59
C SER A 204 -6.95 -25.84 -0.49
N SER A 205 -7.71 -25.91 -1.59
CA SER A 205 -8.90 -26.75 -1.72
C SER A 205 -8.63 -28.23 -1.43
N ASP A 206 -7.43 -28.71 -1.77
CA ASP A 206 -7.02 -30.10 -1.59
C ASP A 206 -6.86 -30.46 -0.11
N SER A 207 -6.38 -29.51 0.70
CA SER A 207 -6.26 -29.69 2.15
C SER A 207 -7.63 -29.66 2.85
N ILE A 208 -8.55 -28.83 2.35
CA ILE A 208 -9.95 -28.79 2.82
C ILE A 208 -10.69 -30.08 2.45
N SER A 209 -10.45 -30.63 1.26
CA SER A 209 -11.04 -31.90 0.80
C SER A 209 -10.55 -33.09 1.64
N SER A 210 -9.27 -33.09 2.02
CA SER A 210 -8.71 -34.11 2.93
C SER A 210 -9.44 -34.12 4.28
N ASP A 211 -9.83 -32.96 4.82
CA ASP A 211 -10.57 -32.89 6.09
C ASP A 211 -11.99 -33.45 5.98
N GLU A 212 -12.67 -33.24 4.84
CA GLU A 212 -14.03 -33.74 4.59
C GLU A 212 -14.06 -35.26 4.38
N GLU A 213 -13.08 -35.80 3.64
CA GLU A 213 -12.93 -37.24 3.41
C GLU A 213 -12.64 -37.99 4.72
N GLU A 214 -11.83 -37.40 5.62
CA GLU A 214 -11.53 -37.98 6.93
C GLU A 214 -12.71 -37.91 7.92
N LEU A 215 -13.55 -36.87 7.85
CA LEU A 215 -14.78 -36.77 8.65
C LEU A 215 -15.82 -37.82 8.24
N ARG A 216 -15.89 -38.15 6.93
CA ARG A 216 -16.76 -39.23 6.43
C ARG A 216 -16.34 -40.60 6.96
N THR A 217 -15.05 -40.85 7.13
CA THR A 217 -14.51 -42.09 7.69
C THR A 217 -14.86 -42.27 9.17
N LEU A 218 -15.03 -41.17 9.92
CA LEU A 218 -15.42 -41.18 11.35
C LEU A 218 -16.93 -41.40 11.58
N GLY A 219 -17.77 -41.15 10.58
CA GLY A 219 -19.22 -41.35 10.66
C GLY A 219 -19.69 -42.81 10.41
N SER A 220 -18.78 -43.72 10.06
CA SER A 220 -19.11 -45.06 9.55
C SER A 220 -18.84 -46.21 10.54
N SER A 221 -19.08 -45.99 11.83
CA SER A 221 -19.16 -47.07 12.83
C SER A 221 -20.51 -47.05 13.53
N GLY A 222 -21.52 -47.53 12.82
CA GLY A 222 -22.89 -47.69 13.30
C GLY A 222 -23.57 -48.84 12.58
N SER A 223 -23.06 -50.07 12.73
CA SER A 223 -23.84 -51.28 12.47
C SER A 223 -24.10 -51.97 13.80
N GLU A 224 -25.32 -51.78 14.28
CA GLU A 224 -25.87 -52.39 15.48
C GLU A 224 -26.04 -53.90 15.28
N SER A 225 -25.51 -54.70 16.20
CA SER A 225 -26.08 -56.01 16.51
C SER A 225 -25.98 -56.25 18.03
N SER A 226 -27.14 -56.34 18.64
CA SER A 226 -27.48 -56.26 20.06
C SER A 226 -27.30 -57.56 20.84
N THR A 227 -26.77 -57.48 22.07
CA THR A 227 -27.20 -58.26 23.26
C THR A 227 -26.76 -57.58 24.57
N PRO A 228 -27.57 -57.59 25.66
CA PRO A 228 -27.23 -56.92 26.92
C PRO A 228 -26.72 -57.90 28.00
N GLU A 229 -25.74 -57.49 28.80
CA GLU A 229 -25.75 -57.48 30.28
C GLU A 229 -24.35 -57.43 30.93
N ASN A 230 -24.16 -56.38 31.74
CA ASN A 230 -23.53 -56.31 33.07
C ASN A 230 -22.02 -56.03 33.29
N ILE A 231 -21.80 -55.17 34.31
CA ILE A 231 -20.60 -54.86 35.12
C ILE A 231 -19.57 -53.89 34.49
N GLY A 232 -19.45 -52.68 35.06
CA GLY A 232 -18.29 -51.80 34.86
C GLY A 232 -17.33 -51.83 36.07
N PRO A 233 -16.16 -51.15 36.03
CA PRO A 233 -15.47 -50.57 34.88
C PRO A 233 -14.00 -51.10 34.75
N PRO A 234 -13.29 -50.74 33.67
CA PRO A 234 -12.17 -49.83 33.90
C PRO A 234 -12.53 -48.49 33.32
N PHE A 235 -11.99 -47.46 33.94
CA PHE A 235 -11.85 -46.13 33.39
C PHE A 235 -11.39 -46.22 31.93
N ILE A 236 -12.32 -46.28 30.97
CA ILE A 236 -12.02 -46.01 29.57
C ILE A 236 -11.76 -44.52 29.60
N MET A 237 -10.52 -44.15 29.92
CA MET A 237 -10.02 -42.82 29.66
C MET A 237 -10.46 -42.53 28.24
N ASP A 238 -11.30 -41.52 28.08
CA ASP A 238 -11.90 -41.07 26.83
C ASP A 238 -10.83 -41.13 25.72
N GLU A 239 -10.71 -42.29 25.08
CA GLU A 239 -9.62 -42.62 24.16
C GLU A 239 -9.81 -41.74 22.92
N ASN A 240 -11.08 -41.44 22.64
CA ASN A 240 -11.56 -40.45 21.73
C ASN A 240 -11.14 -39.03 22.13
N SER A 241 -11.10 -38.62 23.41
CA SER A 241 -10.59 -37.28 23.77
C SER A 241 -9.10 -37.12 23.46
N TRP A 242 -8.25 -38.10 23.77
CA TRP A 242 -6.82 -37.98 23.48
C TRP A 242 -6.54 -38.10 21.98
N TYR A 243 -7.23 -39.01 21.29
CA TYR A 243 -7.19 -39.13 19.85
C TYR A 243 -7.66 -37.83 19.16
N ASN A 244 -8.79 -37.25 19.57
CA ASN A 244 -9.31 -36.00 19.03
C ASN A 244 -8.40 -34.80 19.34
N LYS A 245 -7.75 -34.78 20.51
CA LYS A 245 -6.73 -33.77 20.85
C LYS A 245 -5.49 -33.94 19.96
N CYS A 246 -5.00 -35.18 19.80
CA CYS A 246 -3.86 -35.50 18.93
C CYS A 246 -4.16 -35.10 17.48
N LYS A 247 -5.33 -35.45 16.97
CA LYS A 247 -5.79 -35.08 15.63
C LYS A 247 -5.90 -33.57 15.44
N ARG A 248 -6.44 -32.84 16.44
CA ARG A 248 -6.50 -31.37 16.40
C ARG A 248 -5.10 -30.75 16.40
N VAL A 249 -4.15 -31.32 17.13
CA VAL A 249 -2.74 -30.88 17.12
C VAL A 249 -2.11 -31.15 15.76
N GLU A 250 -2.35 -32.33 15.18
CA GLU A 250 -1.85 -32.69 13.85
C GLU A 250 -2.40 -31.75 12.75
N GLN A 251 -3.71 -31.46 12.78
CA GLN A 251 -4.33 -30.49 11.87
C GLN A 251 -3.73 -29.09 12.03
N LYS A 252 -3.55 -28.63 13.27
CA LYS A 252 -2.88 -27.34 13.54
C LYS A 252 -1.44 -27.33 13.01
N TYR A 253 -0.72 -28.43 13.19
CA TYR A 253 0.65 -28.56 12.69
C TYR A 253 0.70 -28.52 11.16
N ARG A 254 -0.20 -29.24 10.49
CA ARG A 254 -0.34 -29.24 9.03
C ARG A 254 -0.64 -27.84 8.49
N LEU A 255 -1.62 -27.15 9.08
CA LEU A 255 -1.93 -25.77 8.71
C LEU A 255 -0.74 -24.83 8.93
N THR A 256 -0.03 -24.99 10.04
CA THR A 256 1.17 -24.19 10.34
C THR A 256 2.28 -24.45 9.31
N LEU A 257 2.44 -25.69 8.86
CA LEU A 257 3.41 -26.07 7.83
C LEU A 257 3.07 -25.44 6.48
N GLU A 258 1.79 -25.43 6.08
CA GLU A 258 1.35 -24.77 4.85
C GLU A 258 1.52 -23.24 4.93
N GLN A 259 1.16 -22.62 6.07
CA GLN A 259 1.41 -21.21 6.31
C GLN A 259 2.89 -20.87 6.23
N LYS A 260 3.76 -21.71 6.79
CA LYS A 260 5.22 -21.58 6.69
C LYS A 260 5.66 -21.60 5.22
N GLY A 261 5.21 -22.58 4.45
CA GLY A 261 5.55 -22.69 3.02
C GLY A 261 5.08 -21.48 2.22
N TYR A 262 3.90 -20.95 2.52
CA TYR A 262 3.40 -19.71 1.91
C TYR A 262 4.30 -18.50 2.21
N LEU A 263 4.74 -18.34 3.46
CA LEU A 263 5.66 -17.26 3.84
C LEU A 263 7.04 -17.43 3.18
N GLU A 264 7.57 -18.65 3.11
CA GLU A 264 8.83 -18.96 2.43
C GLU A 264 8.77 -18.59 0.94
N GLU A 265 7.66 -18.91 0.27
CA GLU A 265 7.46 -18.56 -1.14
C GLU A 265 7.32 -17.04 -1.35
N LEU A 266 6.64 -16.34 -0.43
CA LEU A 266 6.57 -14.88 -0.45
C LEU A 266 7.96 -14.24 -0.30
N VAL A 267 8.80 -14.75 0.61
CA VAL A 267 10.17 -14.27 0.78
C VAL A 267 10.97 -14.50 -0.50
N ARG A 268 10.90 -15.70 -1.09
CA ARG A 268 11.57 -16.02 -2.34
C ARG A 268 11.16 -15.10 -3.50
N LEU A 269 9.86 -14.79 -3.60
CA LEU A 269 9.34 -13.85 -4.58
C LEU A 269 9.91 -12.43 -4.35
N ARG A 270 9.97 -11.98 -3.10
CA ARG A 270 10.52 -10.66 -2.74
C ARG A 270 12.01 -10.57 -3.01
N GLU A 271 12.79 -11.60 -2.70
CA GLU A 271 14.22 -11.67 -3.03
C GLU A 271 14.45 -11.59 -4.54
N THR A 272 13.62 -12.28 -5.32
CA THR A 272 13.69 -12.23 -6.79
C THR A 272 13.41 -10.82 -7.31
N GLN A 273 12.35 -10.17 -6.81
CA GLN A 273 12.01 -8.78 -7.18
C GLN A 273 13.11 -7.79 -6.76
N LEU A 274 13.71 -8.01 -5.59
CA LEU A 274 14.81 -7.18 -5.10
C LEU A 274 16.03 -7.34 -6.01
N ALA A 275 16.40 -8.57 -6.38
CA ALA A 275 17.50 -8.84 -7.29
C ALA A 275 17.30 -8.18 -8.67
N GLU A 276 16.07 -8.24 -9.21
CA GLU A 276 15.70 -7.57 -10.45
C GLU A 276 15.82 -6.03 -10.33
N SER A 277 15.27 -5.46 -9.25
CA SER A 277 15.32 -4.02 -8.98
C SER A 277 16.76 -3.52 -8.79
N VAL A 278 17.60 -4.29 -8.09
CA VAL A 278 19.02 -3.99 -7.92
C VAL A 278 19.76 -4.03 -9.27
N SER A 279 19.46 -5.01 -10.12
CA SER A 279 20.03 -5.09 -11.47
C SER A 279 19.64 -3.89 -12.33
N GLN A 280 18.36 -3.50 -12.30
CA GLN A 280 17.87 -2.32 -13.02
C GLN A 280 18.50 -1.02 -12.50
N ASN A 281 18.60 -0.86 -11.17
CA ASN A 281 19.28 0.30 -10.57
C ASN A 281 20.74 0.41 -11.01
N LYS A 282 21.46 -0.72 -11.08
CA LYS A 282 22.84 -0.73 -11.59
C LYS A 282 22.91 -0.24 -13.04
N LEU A 283 21.99 -0.68 -13.90
CA LEU A 283 21.92 -0.23 -15.29
C LEU A 283 21.57 1.27 -15.40
N LEU A 284 20.68 1.77 -14.55
CA LEU A 284 20.32 3.19 -14.52
C LEU A 284 21.48 4.06 -14.05
N LEU A 285 22.22 3.64 -13.01
CA LEU A 285 23.41 4.35 -12.55
C LEU A 285 24.47 4.41 -13.65
N GLN A 286 24.71 3.30 -14.33
CA GLN A 286 25.63 3.29 -15.47
C GLN A 286 25.18 4.24 -16.58
N ARG A 287 23.88 4.29 -16.91
CA ARG A 287 23.35 5.24 -17.89
C ARG A 287 23.52 6.69 -17.45
N ILE A 288 23.35 7.00 -16.17
CA ILE A 288 23.56 8.35 -15.64
C ILE A 288 25.04 8.73 -15.77
N GLU A 289 25.97 7.84 -15.42
CA GLU A 289 27.41 8.06 -15.60
C GLU A 289 27.77 8.30 -17.08
N ASP A 290 27.23 7.50 -18.00
CA ASP A 290 27.44 7.67 -19.44
C ASP A 290 26.90 9.03 -19.94
N MET A 291 25.72 9.44 -19.44
CA MET A 291 25.12 10.74 -19.77
C MET A 291 25.91 11.92 -19.22
N ASP A 292 26.40 11.83 -17.98
CA ASP A 292 27.23 12.87 -17.37
C ASP A 292 28.56 13.03 -18.11
N LEU A 293 29.16 11.92 -18.55
CA LEU A 293 30.35 11.95 -19.39
C LEU A 293 30.06 12.62 -20.74
N ALA A 294 28.96 12.26 -21.40
CA ALA A 294 28.55 12.85 -22.68
C ALA A 294 28.28 14.36 -22.54
N HIS A 295 27.55 14.78 -21.50
CA HIS A 295 27.29 16.19 -21.20
C HIS A 295 28.59 16.96 -20.94
N LYS A 296 29.56 16.36 -20.25
CA LYS A 296 30.86 16.98 -20.01
C LYS A 296 31.63 17.18 -21.32
N MET A 297 31.65 16.18 -22.20
CA MET A 297 32.28 16.29 -23.51
C MET A 297 31.61 17.35 -24.39
N GLU A 298 30.27 17.39 -24.42
CA GLU A 298 29.51 18.41 -25.16
C GLU A 298 29.81 19.82 -24.63
N LYS A 299 29.89 19.98 -23.31
CA LYS A 299 30.27 21.24 -22.68
C LYS A 299 31.67 21.68 -23.10
N GLU A 300 32.67 20.79 -23.06
CA GLU A 300 34.04 21.08 -23.49
C GLU A 300 34.09 21.46 -24.98
N GLN A 301 33.30 20.81 -25.84
CA GLN A 301 33.19 21.18 -27.26
C GLN A 301 32.56 22.56 -27.46
N LEU A 302 31.51 22.89 -26.72
CA LEU A 302 30.87 24.20 -26.79
C LEU A 302 31.80 25.31 -26.28
N GLU A 303 32.54 25.06 -25.21
CA GLU A 303 33.57 26.00 -24.70
C GLU A 303 34.65 26.25 -25.76
N TYR A 304 35.12 25.20 -26.44
CA TYR A 304 36.07 25.34 -27.55
C TYR A 304 35.51 26.18 -28.70
N ILE A 305 34.28 25.91 -29.15
CA ILE A 305 33.61 26.67 -30.22
C ILE A 305 33.47 28.15 -29.83
N ILE A 306 33.13 28.45 -28.58
CA ILE A 306 33.02 29.83 -28.10
C ILE A 306 34.37 30.55 -28.20
N VAL A 307 35.46 29.92 -27.78
CA VAL A 307 36.81 30.50 -27.87
C VAL A 307 37.21 30.74 -29.33
N GLU A 308 36.94 29.79 -30.23
CA GLU A 308 37.25 29.93 -31.65
C GLU A 308 36.44 31.05 -32.32
N LEU A 309 35.16 31.20 -31.97
CA LEU A 309 34.32 32.29 -32.46
C LEU A 309 34.75 33.66 -31.91
N GLN A 310 35.31 33.72 -30.70
CA GLN A 310 35.84 34.96 -30.12
C GLN A 310 37.12 35.43 -30.80
N ASP A 311 37.98 34.50 -31.26
CA ASP A 311 39.22 34.83 -31.98
C ASP A 311 38.97 35.38 -33.40
N GLN A 312 37.78 35.16 -33.95
CA GLN A 312 37.35 35.63 -35.27
C GLN A 312 36.71 37.03 -35.27
N LEU A 313 36.51 37.64 -34.09
CA LEU A 313 35.90 38.98 -33.90
C LEU A 313 36.94 40.04 -33.59
#